data_AF-A0A380Q5A8-F1
#
_entry.id   AF-A0A380Q5A8-F1
#
_cell.length_a   1.000
_cell.length_b   1.000
_cell.length_c   1.000
_cell.angle_alpha   90.00
_cell.angle_beta   90.00
_cell.angle_gamma   90.00
#
_symmetry.space_group_name_H-M   'P 1'
#
loop_
_entity.id
_entity.type
_entity.pdbx_description
1 polymer ?
#
loop_
_entity_poly.entity_id
_entity_poly.type
_entity_poly.pdbx_seq_one_letter_code
_entity_poly.pdbx_strand_id
1 'polypeptide(L)' 'MDDHIYGWDKMSGKDKQGEKIWFYPQDSRFFEANSQGPGAEINEGRRQLSAAQLQAFTLPMIFPDWTVQ' A
#
# COMPACT_ATOMS: atom_id res chain seq x y z
N MET A 1 -10.62 5.62 -7.29
CA MET A 1 -9.37 6.33 -7.65
C MET A 1 -9.64 7.04 -8.95
N ASP A 2 -9.59 8.37 -8.92
CA ASP A 2 -9.71 9.16 -10.15
C ASP A 2 -8.35 9.18 -10.91
N ASP A 3 -8.33 9.69 -12.13
CA ASP A 3 -7.22 9.51 -13.09
C ASP A 3 -5.88 10.15 -12.69
N HIS A 4 -5.89 11.08 -11.75
CA HIS A 4 -4.68 11.74 -11.22
C HIS A 4 -3.78 10.81 -10.38
N ILE A 5 -4.23 9.59 -10.06
CA ILE A 5 -3.43 8.60 -9.32
C ILE A 5 -2.55 7.79 -10.28
N TYR A 6 -1.24 8.03 -10.22
CA TYR A 6 -0.24 7.37 -11.09
C TYR A 6 0.38 6.09 -10.50
N GLY A 7 0.07 5.74 -9.25
CA GLY A 7 0.63 4.59 -8.55
C GLY A 7 1.52 4.98 -7.37
N TRP A 8 2.48 4.13 -7.04
CA TRP A 8 3.37 4.31 -5.89
C TRP A 8 4.71 4.92 -6.30
N ASP A 9 5.37 5.58 -5.36
CA ASP A 9 6.65 6.24 -5.61
C ASP A 9 7.66 5.97 -4.48
N LYS A 10 8.92 6.21 -4.79
CA LYS A 10 10.03 6.12 -3.84
C LYS A 10 10.16 7.41 -3.04
N MET A 11 10.70 7.28 -1.83
CA MET A 11 11.06 8.43 -1.00
C MET A 11 12.54 8.37 -0.66
N SER A 12 13.21 9.53 -0.61
CA SER A 12 14.59 9.59 -0.14
C SER A 12 14.69 9.96 1.33
N GLY A 13 15.70 9.42 2.01
CA GLY A 13 16.12 9.84 3.35
C GLY A 13 17.64 9.96 3.44
N LYS A 14 18.14 9.98 4.68
CA LYS A 14 19.57 9.88 4.98
C LYS A 14 19.86 8.54 5.66
N ASP A 15 20.92 7.86 5.23
CA ASP A 15 21.38 6.64 5.89
C ASP A 15 22.19 6.96 7.17
N LYS A 16 22.70 5.92 7.82
CA LYS A 16 23.54 6.04 9.03
C LYS A 16 24.88 6.75 8.80
N GLN A 17 25.29 6.98 7.55
CA GLN A 17 26.49 7.77 7.19
C GLN A 17 26.12 9.22 6.84
N GLY A 18 24.82 9.56 6.78
CA GLY A 18 24.35 10.88 6.35
C GLY A 18 24.20 11.01 4.83
N GLU A 19 24.39 9.92 4.08
CA GLU A 19 24.27 9.90 2.63
C GLU A 19 22.83 9.72 2.18
N LYS A 20 22.51 10.20 0.97
CA LYS A 20 21.15 10.05 0.43
C LYS A 20 20.88 8.59 0.09
N ILE A 21 19.82 8.03 0.65
CA ILE A 21 19.31 6.69 0.32
C ILE A 21 17.87 6.79 -0.21
N TRP A 22 17.47 5.84 -1.05
CA TRP A 22 16.11 5.70 -1.57
C TRP A 22 15.40 4.50 -0.95
N PHE A 23 14.15 4.70 -0.54
CA PHE A 23 13.23 3.65 -0.12
C PHE A 23 12.21 3.46 -1.24
N TYR A 24 12.20 2.27 -1.84
CA TYR A 24 11.37 1.99 -2.99
C TYR A 24 10.01 1.38 -2.59
N PRO A 25 8.96 1.59 -3.40
CA PRO A 25 7.63 1.08 -3.09
C PRO A 25 7.56 -0.46 -3.09
N GLN A 26 8.34 -1.13 -3.96
CA GLN A 26 8.43 -2.60 -3.98
C GLN A 26 8.97 -3.21 -2.68
N ASP A 27 9.84 -2.49 -1.97
CA ASP A 27 10.39 -2.93 -0.68
C ASP A 27 9.47 -2.54 0.50
N SER A 28 8.43 -1.76 0.22
CA SER A 28 7.43 -1.29 1.18
C SER A 28 6.20 -2.21 1.19
N ARG A 29 5.32 -2.05 2.18
CA ARG A 29 4.07 -2.84 2.31
C ARG A 29 2.88 -2.15 1.63
N PHE A 30 3.04 -1.73 0.38
CA PHE A 30 1.99 -1.10 -0.41
C PHE A 30 1.24 -2.12 -1.27
N PHE A 31 -0.07 -2.20 -1.04
CA PHE A 31 -0.99 -3.13 -1.69
C PHE A 31 -2.35 -2.49 -1.92
N GLU A 32 -3.10 -3.03 -2.86
CA GLU A 32 -4.48 -2.64 -3.14
C GLU A 32 -5.41 -3.86 -3.11
N ALA A 33 -6.72 -3.62 -2.96
CA ALA A 33 -7.74 -4.65 -3.07
C ALA A 33 -9.02 -4.04 -3.64
N ASN A 34 -9.51 -4.59 -4.76
CA ASN A 34 -10.76 -4.17 -5.40
C ASN A 34 -10.84 -2.66 -5.69
N SER A 35 -9.72 -2.01 -6.05
CA SER A 35 -9.69 -0.60 -6.47
C SER A 35 -10.58 -0.38 -7.70
N GLN A 36 -11.30 0.76 -7.73
CA GLN A 36 -12.20 1.13 -8.83
C GLN A 36 -11.94 2.57 -9.30
N GLY A 37 -12.41 2.92 -10.50
CA GLY A 37 -12.27 4.24 -11.12
C GLY A 37 -11.12 4.33 -12.12
N PRO A 38 -10.99 5.46 -12.86
CA PRO A 38 -10.05 5.57 -13.98
C PRO A 38 -8.57 5.51 -13.56
N GLY A 39 -8.23 5.83 -12.31
CA GLY A 39 -6.88 5.66 -11.77
C GLY A 39 -6.62 4.30 -11.13
N ALA A 40 -7.50 3.31 -11.30
CA ALA A 40 -7.31 1.96 -10.78
C ALA A 40 -6.73 1.04 -11.85
N GLU A 41 -5.41 0.86 -11.83
CA GLU A 41 -4.68 -0.04 -12.73
C GLU A 41 -4.13 -1.24 -11.97
N ILE A 42 -4.00 -2.39 -12.65
CA ILE A 42 -3.37 -3.60 -12.13
C ILE A 42 -2.10 -3.89 -12.93
N ASN A 43 -0.95 -3.81 -12.26
CA ASN A 43 0.37 -4.07 -12.84
C ASN A 43 1.38 -4.45 -11.75
N GLU A 44 2.62 -4.81 -12.12
CA GLU A 44 3.67 -5.22 -11.17
C GLU A 44 4.01 -4.15 -10.13
N GLY A 45 3.89 -2.87 -10.50
CA GLY A 45 4.08 -1.74 -9.58
C GLY A 45 2.94 -1.55 -8.59
N ARG A 46 1.78 -2.19 -8.80
CA ARG A 46 0.54 -2.04 -8.02
C ARG A 46 0.03 -3.39 -7.51
N ARG A 47 0.78 -3.97 -6.58
CA ARG A 47 0.53 -5.31 -6.02
C ARG A 47 -0.87 -5.42 -5.43
N GLN A 48 -1.58 -6.49 -5.80
CA GLN A 48 -2.94 -6.77 -5.34
C GLN A 48 -2.94 -7.80 -4.21
N LEU A 49 -3.81 -7.63 -3.22
CA LEU A 49 -4.08 -8.65 -2.21
C LEU A 49 -4.92 -9.78 -2.81
N SER A 50 -4.58 -11.02 -2.46
CA SER A 50 -5.48 -12.16 -2.68
C SER A 50 -6.67 -12.11 -1.72
N ALA A 51 -7.74 -12.84 -2.06
CA ALA A 51 -8.92 -12.96 -1.20
C ALA A 51 -8.57 -13.49 0.21
N ALA A 52 -7.60 -14.40 0.32
CA ALA A 52 -7.14 -14.93 1.60
C ALA A 52 -6.38 -13.86 2.42
N GLN A 53 -5.53 -13.06 1.78
CA GLN A 53 -4.82 -11.97 2.46
C GLN A 53 -5.77 -10.86 2.93
N LEU A 54 -6.82 -10.58 2.14
CA LEU A 54 -7.80 -9.55 2.47
C LEU A 54 -8.54 -9.84 3.79
N GLN A 55 -8.69 -11.11 4.18
CA GLN A 55 -9.33 -11.49 5.44
C GLN A 55 -8.60 -10.94 6.68
N ALA A 56 -7.28 -10.70 6.58
CA ALA A 56 -6.48 -10.10 7.65
C ALA A 56 -6.77 -8.60 7.86
N PHE A 57 -7.49 -7.94 6.94
CA PHE A 57 -7.75 -6.49 6.96
C PHE A 57 -9.22 -6.14 7.27
N THR A 58 -9.96 -7.06 7.90
CA THR A 58 -11.30 -6.74 8.42
C THR A 58 -11.19 -5.87 9.68
N LEU A 59 -12.21 -5.06 9.97
CA LEU A 59 -12.21 -4.18 11.16
C LEU A 59 -11.90 -4.94 12.46
N PRO A 60 -12.51 -6.11 12.75
CA PRO A 60 -12.18 -6.86 13.96
C PRO A 60 -10.75 -7.42 13.98
N MET A 61 -10.15 -7.71 12.82
CA MET A 61 -8.76 -8.19 12.76
C MET A 61 -7.75 -7.06 12.95
N ILE A 62 -8.05 -5.86 12.46
CA ILE A 62 -7.22 -4.67 12.66
C ILE A 62 -7.33 -4.19 14.12
N PHE A 63 -8.52 -4.30 14.70
CA PHE A 63 -8.86 -3.77 16.03
C PHE A 63 -9.53 -4.85 16.91
N PRO A 64 -8.79 -5.88 17.35
CA PRO A 64 -9.39 -7.03 18.05
C PRO A 64 -10.07 -6.66 19.37
N ASP A 65 -9.51 -5.70 20.10
CA ASP A 65 -9.98 -5.33 21.44
C ASP A 65 -10.63 -3.93 21.49
N TRP A 66 -10.87 -3.31 20.32
CA TRP A 66 -11.53 -2.00 20.25
C TRP A 66 -12.90 -2.12 19.60
N THR A 67 -13.94 -1.93 20.41
CA THR A 67 -15.32 -1.88 19.93
C THR A 67 -15.60 -0.53 19.30
N VAL A 68 -15.78 -0.53 17.98
CA VAL A 68 -16.28 0.64 17.23
C VAL A 68 -17.76 0.82 17.61
N GLN A 69 -18.11 2.03 18.06
CA GLN A 69 -19.49 2.42 18.41
C GLN A 69 -20.26 2.92 17.20
#